data_AF-A0A8C7ZRX0-F1
#
_entry.id   AF-A0A8C7ZRX0-F1
#
_cell.length_a   1.000
_cell.length_b   1.000
_cell.length_c   1.000
_cell.angle_alpha   90.00
_cell.angle_beta   90.00
_cell.angle_gamma   90.00
#
_symmetry.space_group_name_H-M   'P 1'
#
loop_
_entity.id
_entity.type
_entity.pdbx_description
1 polymer ?
#
loop_
_entity_poly.entity_id
_entity_poly.type
_entity_poly.pdbx_seq_one_letter_code
_entity_poly.pdbx_strand_id
1 'polypeptide(L)'
;VAISAMAGILKQLKRPRKKVAVKPSDLSGIQDPEGVCVGDREANRWLQYDSNNLPLSQEQWDSLQFVEKTHWGYYSWPREMMIYAASEKPQDDLPYEEMSEGEKIIYEYFSDPEFIVQLIEFLSLEERKGKDSFNPRRFCLFKGLFRNYGDIFLPLMWPHLERLASDPHESSQRCVCEITAGLIRGSKHWSFSKVLEIHTLWRLLCPLIRTALANITVETFTDWGTCIATACEGRDPRKLHWLFELLMESPLSGESGSFRDASLLYVLQGGLAQQQWRVSELLHRLLAYLEPKLTQVYKNVRERIGSVLTYIFMIDVSLPHTRPTSSPHVAEFVTRVLERLKPLTSEPEIHNHVHEENTQETDERTQAVKLLKTVLKWLMASAGRTFTTPPTVPTTSYDEMKQDARTCLSLMSQGLLYPEHIPLVLSGLEEMRGSRSWHARFSVLTFLQIMVFYNLFTVLSLPTEVLRVQKLVMQLLLDEQLEVRDMACTTLSGLLQCQFIPLDSSLQTQLQTLSQTCVPKARGELASTGTCFSSRHFHTRRQSQQYLPYYPSLSQGNCKLRHFQAYFHFPISTLSPHSPSFNVKSSNEI
;
A
#
# COMPACT_ATOMS: atom_id res chain seq x y z
N VAL A 1 4.38 -13.74 -31.88
CA VAL A 1 5.84 -14.01 -32.04
C VAL A 1 6.56 -12.79 -32.60
N ALA A 2 6.14 -12.24 -33.75
CA ALA A 2 6.76 -11.08 -34.40
C ALA A 2 7.03 -9.88 -33.45
N ILE A 3 6.05 -9.48 -32.64
CA ILE A 3 6.20 -8.39 -31.66
C ILE A 3 7.39 -8.62 -30.71
N SER A 4 7.53 -9.84 -30.19
CA SER A 4 8.60 -10.19 -29.27
C SER A 4 9.96 -10.23 -29.97
N ALA A 5 9.99 -10.75 -31.21
CA ALA A 5 11.20 -10.79 -32.02
C ALA A 5 11.66 -9.36 -32.35
N MET A 6 10.75 -8.50 -32.80
CA MET A 6 11.04 -7.11 -33.14
C MET A 6 11.52 -6.30 -31.93
N ALA A 7 10.91 -6.49 -30.74
CA ALA A 7 11.42 -5.89 -29.51
C ALA A 7 12.87 -6.35 -29.18
N GLY A 8 13.19 -7.62 -29.47
CA GLY A 8 14.54 -8.17 -29.36
C GLY A 8 15.51 -7.57 -30.37
N ILE A 9 15.11 -7.46 -31.64
CA ILE A 9 15.89 -6.82 -32.71
C ILE A 9 16.20 -5.37 -32.34
N LEU A 10 15.19 -4.59 -31.96
CA LEU A 10 15.39 -3.20 -31.52
C LEU A 10 16.34 -3.12 -30.32
N LYS A 11 16.29 -4.08 -29.39
CA LYS A 11 17.23 -4.16 -28.27
C LYS A 11 18.67 -4.44 -28.71
N GLN A 12 18.88 -5.28 -29.72
CA GLN A 12 20.20 -5.53 -30.32
C GLN A 12 20.73 -4.31 -31.07
N LEU A 13 19.85 -3.59 -31.79
CA LEU A 13 20.15 -2.32 -32.47
C LEU A 13 20.30 -1.13 -31.50
N LYS A 14 20.29 -1.36 -30.19
CA LYS A 14 20.44 -0.28 -29.21
C LYS A 14 21.85 0.29 -29.29
N ARG A 15 21.95 1.56 -29.70
CA ARG A 15 23.24 2.27 -29.72
C ARG A 15 23.80 2.45 -28.31
N PRO A 16 25.11 2.18 -28.10
CA PRO A 16 25.77 2.45 -26.84
C PRO A 16 25.77 3.97 -26.59
N ARG A 17 25.49 4.37 -25.36
CA ARG A 17 25.54 5.78 -24.94
C ARG A 17 26.67 5.94 -23.94
N LYS A 18 27.47 7.00 -24.10
CA LYS A 18 28.60 7.33 -23.23
C LYS A 18 28.12 7.50 -21.79
N LYS A 19 28.85 6.91 -20.86
CA LYS A 19 28.68 7.14 -19.43
C LYS A 19 29.95 7.75 -18.88
N VAL A 20 29.79 8.64 -17.91
CA VAL A 20 30.89 9.31 -17.21
C VAL A 20 30.83 8.94 -15.74
N ALA A 21 32.02 8.74 -15.16
CA ALA A 21 32.17 8.59 -13.72
C ALA A 21 31.98 9.95 -13.07
N VAL A 22 31.10 10.04 -12.08
CA VAL A 22 30.84 11.27 -11.34
C VAL A 22 30.91 10.97 -9.85
N LYS A 23 31.56 11.87 -9.11
CA LYS A 23 31.57 11.78 -7.65
C LYS A 23 30.33 12.51 -7.11
N PRO A 24 29.50 11.85 -6.28
CA PRO A 24 28.33 12.49 -5.67
C PRO A 24 28.68 13.77 -4.90
N SER A 25 29.83 13.80 -4.23
CA SER A 25 30.33 14.96 -3.48
C SER A 25 30.58 16.18 -4.35
N ASP A 26 30.97 15.99 -5.60
CA ASP A 26 31.26 17.09 -6.53
C ASP A 26 29.95 17.72 -7.03
N LEU A 27 28.85 16.95 -7.02
CA LEU A 27 27.51 17.42 -7.39
C LEU A 27 26.79 18.11 -6.22
N SER A 28 26.89 17.53 -5.02
CA SER A 28 26.23 18.07 -3.83
C SER A 28 27.03 19.18 -3.15
N GLY A 29 28.35 19.25 -3.39
CA GLY A 29 29.28 20.06 -2.60
C GLY A 29 29.53 19.52 -1.19
N ILE A 30 29.00 18.33 -0.85
CA ILE A 30 28.96 17.78 0.51
C ILE A 30 29.56 16.38 0.51
N GLN A 31 30.49 16.13 1.44
CA GLN A 31 30.98 14.78 1.70
C GLN A 31 29.97 14.01 2.55
N ASP A 32 29.69 12.76 2.16
CA ASP A 32 28.87 11.89 2.98
C ASP A 32 29.58 11.58 4.31
N PRO A 33 28.83 11.50 5.42
CA PRO A 33 29.41 11.18 6.72
C PRO A 33 30.07 9.79 6.71
N GLU A 34 31.14 9.62 7.49
CA GLU A 34 31.76 8.30 7.68
C GLU A 34 30.78 7.32 8.35
N GLY A 35 30.75 6.09 7.85
CA GLY A 35 29.86 5.02 8.32
C GLY A 35 28.58 4.86 7.49
N VAL A 36 27.72 3.94 7.93
CA VAL A 36 26.45 3.65 7.25
C VAL A 36 25.40 4.64 7.73
N CYS A 37 24.89 5.47 6.81
CA CYS A 37 23.80 6.41 7.06
C CYS A 37 22.78 6.31 5.92
N VAL A 38 21.64 5.69 6.21
CA VAL A 38 20.59 5.40 5.23
C VAL A 38 19.53 6.50 5.23
N GLY A 39 18.84 6.66 4.11
CA GLY A 39 17.70 7.58 3.99
C GLY A 39 18.09 8.92 3.37
N ASP A 40 17.35 9.95 3.75
CA ASP A 40 17.51 11.29 3.20
C ASP A 40 18.71 12.00 3.86
N ARG A 41 19.64 12.45 3.03
CA ARG A 41 20.89 13.09 3.43
C ARG A 41 21.06 14.37 2.64
N GLU A 42 21.78 15.33 3.21
CA GLU A 42 22.07 16.58 2.52
C GLU A 42 22.80 16.31 1.19
N ALA A 43 23.74 15.37 1.18
CA ALA A 43 24.50 14.96 0.00
C ALA A 43 23.66 14.28 -1.10
N ASN A 44 22.47 13.75 -0.80
CA ASN A 44 21.58 13.10 -1.77
C ASN A 44 20.30 13.89 -2.06
N ARG A 45 20.09 15.04 -1.40
CA ARG A 45 18.89 15.87 -1.54
C ARG A 45 18.65 16.35 -2.98
N TRP A 46 19.70 16.62 -3.74
CA TRP A 46 19.65 17.03 -5.14
C TRP A 46 19.01 15.97 -6.08
N LEU A 47 18.87 14.72 -5.62
CA LEU A 47 18.13 13.66 -6.33
C LEU A 47 16.63 13.69 -6.11
N GLN A 48 16.16 14.41 -5.09
CA GLN A 48 14.74 14.54 -4.80
C GLN A 48 14.09 15.54 -5.76
N TYR A 49 12.80 15.34 -5.99
CA TYR A 49 11.94 16.27 -6.70
C TYR A 49 11.75 17.53 -5.87
N ASP A 50 12.00 18.69 -6.49
CA ASP A 50 11.71 20.01 -5.95
C ASP A 50 11.06 20.84 -7.06
N SER A 51 9.80 21.23 -6.85
CA SER A 51 9.02 22.02 -7.81
C SER A 51 9.67 23.39 -8.10
N ASN A 52 10.48 23.91 -7.19
CA ASN A 52 11.20 25.18 -7.39
C ASN A 52 12.46 25.04 -8.25
N ASN A 53 12.93 23.81 -8.50
CA ASN A 53 14.19 23.54 -9.19
C ASN A 53 14.02 22.52 -10.34
N LEU A 54 12.93 22.68 -11.11
CA LEU A 54 12.67 21.86 -12.29
C LEU A 54 13.40 22.42 -13.52
N PRO A 55 13.89 21.56 -14.44
CA PRO A 55 14.51 22.02 -15.68
C PRO A 55 13.43 22.49 -16.67
N LEU A 56 13.24 23.80 -16.76
CA LEU A 56 12.25 24.45 -17.63
C LEU A 56 12.86 25.08 -18.89
N SER A 57 14.20 25.08 -18.99
CA SER A 57 14.96 25.58 -20.14
C SER A 57 16.04 24.58 -20.56
N GLN A 58 16.53 24.71 -21.81
CA GLN A 58 17.59 23.88 -22.36
C GLN A 58 18.87 23.98 -21.51
N GLU A 59 19.24 25.19 -21.10
CA GLU A 59 20.41 25.46 -20.25
C GLU A 59 20.31 24.74 -18.88
N GLN A 60 19.14 24.82 -18.23
CA GLN A 60 18.91 24.10 -16.97
C GLN A 60 18.92 22.58 -17.18
N TRP A 61 18.33 22.09 -18.26
CA TRP A 61 18.33 20.65 -18.54
C TRP A 61 19.73 20.10 -18.80
N ASP A 62 20.56 20.82 -19.55
CA ASP A 62 21.91 20.38 -19.91
C ASP A 62 22.90 20.52 -18.75
N SER A 63 22.67 21.46 -17.83
CA SER A 63 23.49 21.63 -16.62
C SER A 63 23.17 20.59 -15.54
N LEU A 64 21.94 20.07 -15.49
CA LEU A 64 21.54 19.07 -14.50
C LEU A 64 22.07 17.66 -14.82
N GLN A 65 22.50 16.97 -13.77
CA GLN A 65 22.83 15.55 -13.85
C GLN A 65 21.62 14.71 -13.46
N PHE A 66 21.19 13.81 -14.35
CA PHE A 66 20.04 12.93 -14.12
C PHE A 66 20.46 11.53 -13.67
N VAL A 67 19.87 11.04 -12.58
CA VAL A 67 20.14 9.71 -12.03
C VAL A 67 18.88 8.87 -12.12
N GLU A 68 18.86 7.98 -13.10
CA GLU A 68 17.63 7.29 -13.49
C GLU A 68 17.25 6.13 -12.54
N LYS A 69 18.23 5.56 -11.83
CA LYS A 69 17.99 4.45 -10.89
C LYS A 69 17.50 4.99 -9.55
N THR A 70 16.28 4.65 -9.15
CA THR A 70 15.65 5.13 -7.90
C THR A 70 16.42 4.73 -6.64
N HIS A 71 17.10 3.58 -6.60
CA HIS A 71 17.78 3.08 -5.40
C HIS A 71 19.16 3.70 -5.14
N TRP A 72 19.75 4.44 -6.10
CA TRP A 72 21.07 5.04 -5.92
C TRP A 72 21.02 6.20 -4.95
N GLY A 73 21.93 6.17 -3.96
CA GLY A 73 22.07 7.22 -2.96
C GLY A 73 21.18 7.05 -1.73
N TYR A 74 20.21 6.12 -1.71
CA TYR A 74 19.35 5.94 -0.52
C TYR A 74 20.11 5.26 0.62
N TYR A 75 20.64 4.06 0.39
CA TYR A 75 21.45 3.33 1.38
C TYR A 75 22.92 3.79 1.37
N SER A 76 23.55 3.74 0.20
CA SER A 76 24.90 4.23 -0.04
C SER A 76 25.08 4.56 -1.52
N TRP A 77 26.17 5.26 -1.85
CA TRP A 77 26.60 5.42 -3.24
C TRP A 77 27.30 4.14 -3.74
N PRO A 78 27.23 3.84 -5.05
CA PRO A 78 28.08 2.81 -5.64
C PRO A 78 29.55 3.23 -5.58
N ARG A 79 30.48 2.27 -5.61
CA ARG A 79 31.93 2.52 -5.62
C ARG A 79 32.34 3.47 -6.76
N GLU A 80 31.74 3.26 -7.92
CA GLU A 80 31.87 4.14 -9.08
C GLU A 80 30.47 4.47 -9.59
N MET A 81 30.09 5.75 -9.53
CA MET A 81 28.78 6.20 -9.98
C MET A 81 28.85 6.62 -11.44
N MET A 82 28.39 5.73 -12.31
CA MET A 82 28.35 5.94 -13.75
C MET A 82 26.99 6.50 -14.17
N ILE A 83 26.96 7.75 -14.60
CA ILE A 83 25.76 8.40 -15.16
C ILE A 83 25.92 8.63 -16.65
N TYR A 84 24.82 8.86 -17.35
CA TYR A 84 24.87 9.18 -18.78
C TYR A 84 25.45 10.57 -18.95
N ALA A 85 26.41 10.72 -19.87
CA ALA A 85 26.97 12.03 -20.19
C ALA A 85 25.88 12.95 -20.77
N ALA A 86 25.98 14.25 -20.49
CA ALA A 86 25.26 15.26 -21.28
C ALA A 86 25.62 15.09 -22.75
N SER A 87 24.65 15.26 -23.66
CA SER A 87 24.88 14.97 -25.08
C SER A 87 25.87 15.99 -25.67
N GLU A 88 27.08 15.56 -26.04
CA GLU A 88 28.09 16.40 -26.71
C GLU A 88 27.70 16.75 -28.16
N LYS A 89 26.72 16.03 -28.75
CA LYS A 89 26.18 16.28 -30.09
C LYS A 89 24.63 16.30 -30.04
N PRO A 90 23.99 17.36 -30.56
CA PRO A 90 22.52 17.49 -30.55
C PRO A 90 21.78 16.66 -31.63
N GLN A 91 22.50 16.03 -32.58
CA GLN A 91 21.88 15.07 -33.50
C GLN A 91 21.62 13.74 -32.79
N ASP A 92 20.47 13.65 -32.13
CA ASP A 92 19.98 12.40 -31.52
C ASP A 92 19.60 11.34 -32.55
N ASP A 93 19.28 11.77 -33.79
CA ASP A 93 18.86 10.89 -34.87
C ASP A 93 20.02 10.57 -35.81
N LEU A 94 20.02 9.33 -36.30
CA LEU A 94 20.92 8.91 -37.35
C LEU A 94 20.26 9.25 -38.69
N PRO A 95 20.95 9.97 -39.59
CA PRO A 95 20.48 10.13 -40.95
C PRO A 95 20.22 8.77 -41.60
N TYR A 96 19.22 8.69 -42.49
CA TYR A 96 18.83 7.43 -43.13
C TYR A 96 20.01 6.77 -43.85
N GLU A 97 20.91 7.56 -44.44
CA GLU A 97 22.08 7.11 -45.17
C GLU A 97 23.04 6.30 -44.28
N GLU A 98 23.18 6.71 -43.02
CA GLU A 98 24.09 6.13 -42.03
C GLU A 98 23.50 4.90 -41.30
N MET A 99 22.21 4.63 -41.49
CA MET A 99 21.53 3.46 -40.91
C MET A 99 22.07 2.15 -41.50
N SER A 100 22.22 1.13 -40.65
CA SER A 100 22.47 -0.25 -41.11
C SER A 100 21.32 -0.77 -41.96
N GLU A 101 21.56 -1.80 -42.78
CA GLU A 101 20.51 -2.43 -43.61
C GLU A 101 19.29 -2.85 -42.78
N GLY A 102 19.51 -3.45 -41.61
CA GLY A 102 18.42 -3.83 -40.70
C GLY A 102 17.66 -2.64 -40.12
N GLU A 103 18.34 -1.51 -39.86
CA GLU A 103 17.67 -0.28 -39.43
C GLU A 103 16.86 0.36 -40.56
N LYS A 104 17.36 0.34 -41.80
CA LYS A 104 16.65 0.85 -42.99
C LYS A 104 15.35 0.10 -43.25
N ILE A 105 15.36 -1.23 -43.14
CA ILE A 105 14.14 -2.04 -43.28
C ILE A 105 13.09 -1.62 -42.25
N ILE A 106 13.47 -1.51 -40.98
CA ILE A 106 12.54 -1.08 -39.93
C ILE A 106 12.05 0.33 -40.20
N TYR A 107 12.94 1.23 -40.61
CA TYR A 107 12.59 2.61 -40.94
C TYR A 107 11.54 2.66 -42.06
N GLU A 108 11.76 1.97 -43.17
CA GLU A 108 10.86 1.94 -44.32
C GLU A 108 9.46 1.45 -43.94
N TYR A 109 9.36 0.34 -43.18
CA TYR A 109 8.05 -0.17 -42.74
C TYR A 109 7.35 0.77 -41.74
N PHE A 110 8.07 1.34 -40.77
CA PHE A 110 7.46 2.26 -39.80
C PHE A 110 7.22 3.68 -40.35
N SER A 111 7.79 4.00 -41.51
CA SER A 111 7.48 5.21 -42.30
C SER A 111 6.32 5.00 -43.28
N ASP A 112 5.87 3.76 -43.52
CA ASP A 112 4.74 3.46 -44.40
C ASP A 112 3.39 3.63 -43.66
N PRO A 113 2.53 4.57 -44.11
CA PRO A 113 1.21 4.78 -43.54
C PRO A 113 0.31 3.53 -43.55
N GLU A 114 0.36 2.72 -44.61
CA GLU A 114 -0.50 1.54 -44.73
C GLU A 114 -0.12 0.49 -43.69
N PHE A 115 1.19 0.27 -43.50
CA PHE A 115 1.70 -0.61 -42.47
C PHE A 115 1.31 -0.14 -41.06
N ILE A 116 1.44 1.15 -40.75
CA ILE A 116 1.08 1.68 -39.42
C ILE A 116 -0.41 1.52 -39.13
N VAL A 117 -1.27 1.80 -40.11
CA VAL A 117 -2.72 1.58 -39.99
C VAL A 117 -3.01 0.13 -39.64
N GLN A 118 -2.50 -0.82 -40.44
CA GLN A 118 -2.72 -2.25 -40.22
C GLN A 118 -2.17 -2.71 -38.87
N LEU A 119 -0.95 -2.28 -38.51
CA LEU A 119 -0.32 -2.62 -37.25
C LEU A 119 -1.18 -2.16 -36.07
N ILE A 120 -1.63 -0.91 -36.08
CA ILE A 120 -2.44 -0.36 -34.99
C ILE A 120 -3.81 -1.05 -34.92
N GLU A 121 -4.45 -1.31 -36.06
CA GLU A 121 -5.71 -2.07 -36.11
C GLU A 121 -5.54 -3.43 -35.47
N PHE A 122 -4.55 -4.22 -35.88
CA PHE A 122 -4.26 -5.53 -35.30
C PHE A 122 -3.94 -5.47 -33.80
N LEU A 123 -3.17 -4.46 -33.36
CA LEU A 123 -2.85 -4.29 -31.94
C LEU A 123 -4.07 -3.83 -31.12
N SER A 124 -5.02 -3.14 -31.72
CA SER A 124 -6.28 -2.72 -31.09
C SER A 124 -7.39 -3.78 -31.13
N LEU A 125 -7.13 -4.98 -31.67
CA LEU A 125 -8.09 -6.09 -31.59
C LEU A 125 -8.11 -6.71 -30.18
N GLU A 126 -9.31 -7.13 -29.79
CA GLU A 126 -9.56 -7.99 -28.64
C GLU A 126 -9.12 -9.42 -28.97
N GLU A 127 -8.16 -9.97 -28.21
CA GLU A 127 -7.73 -11.37 -28.37
C GLU A 127 -8.60 -12.29 -27.52
N ARG A 128 -8.82 -11.92 -26.25
CA ARG A 128 -9.59 -12.69 -25.28
C ARG A 128 -10.42 -11.78 -24.38
N LYS A 129 -11.72 -11.77 -24.61
CA LYS A 129 -12.67 -10.98 -23.84
C LYS A 129 -12.53 -11.14 -22.34
N GLY A 130 -12.33 -10.01 -21.65
CA GLY A 130 -12.16 -9.91 -20.19
C GLY A 130 -10.90 -10.58 -19.61
N LYS A 131 -9.95 -11.00 -20.47
CA LYS A 131 -8.66 -11.58 -20.04
C LYS A 131 -7.46 -10.83 -20.60
N ASP A 132 -7.68 -9.95 -21.57
CA ASP A 132 -6.65 -9.09 -22.09
C ASP A 132 -6.23 -8.09 -21.00
N SER A 133 -4.95 -7.71 -21.02
CA SER A 133 -4.37 -6.74 -20.10
C SER A 133 -3.11 -6.18 -20.71
N PHE A 134 -2.60 -5.08 -20.16
CA PHE A 134 -1.38 -4.42 -20.58
C PHE A 134 -0.27 -5.43 -20.93
N ASN A 135 0.15 -5.45 -22.20
CA ASN A 135 1.11 -6.44 -22.68
C ASN A 135 2.55 -5.89 -22.63
N PRO A 136 3.43 -6.41 -21.74
CA PRO A 136 4.79 -5.91 -21.61
C PRO A 136 5.64 -6.11 -22.88
N ARG A 137 5.28 -7.06 -23.75
CA ARG A 137 5.99 -7.31 -25.02
C ARG A 137 5.68 -6.22 -26.04
N ARG A 138 4.43 -5.81 -26.14
CA ARG A 138 3.99 -4.70 -27.01
C ARG A 138 4.58 -3.37 -26.53
N PHE A 139 4.56 -3.13 -25.22
CA PHE A 139 5.32 -2.02 -24.61
C PHE A 139 6.81 -2.03 -25.00
N CYS A 140 7.48 -3.19 -24.92
CA CYS A 140 8.92 -3.27 -25.25
C CYS A 140 9.23 -2.97 -26.71
N LEU A 141 8.33 -3.31 -27.63
CA LEU A 141 8.41 -2.92 -29.05
C LEU A 141 8.46 -1.39 -29.18
N PHE A 142 7.45 -0.69 -28.67
CA PHE A 142 7.37 0.77 -28.78
C PHE A 142 8.48 1.49 -28.01
N LYS A 143 8.85 1.00 -26.82
CA LYS A 143 10.03 1.50 -26.10
C LYS A 143 11.31 1.38 -26.94
N GLY A 144 11.48 0.27 -27.65
CA GLY A 144 12.63 0.06 -28.53
C GLY A 144 12.60 1.03 -29.72
N LEU A 145 11.43 1.21 -30.33
CA LEU A 145 11.21 2.05 -31.50
C LEU A 145 11.59 3.50 -31.20
N PHE A 146 10.95 4.12 -30.21
CA PHE A 146 11.18 5.53 -29.83
C PHE A 146 12.58 5.77 -29.23
N ARG A 147 13.22 4.73 -28.67
CA ARG A 147 14.61 4.83 -28.21
C ARG A 147 15.61 4.88 -29.37
N ASN A 148 15.37 4.10 -30.43
CA ASN A 148 16.33 3.93 -31.52
C ASN A 148 16.14 4.97 -32.64
N TYR A 149 14.90 5.35 -32.92
CA TYR A 149 14.54 6.24 -34.04
C TYR A 149 14.01 7.61 -33.58
N GLY A 150 13.97 7.87 -32.27
CA GLY A 150 13.47 9.13 -31.75
C GLY A 150 11.99 9.33 -32.05
N ASP A 151 11.66 10.54 -32.48
CA ASP A 151 10.32 11.05 -32.76
C ASP A 151 9.88 10.92 -34.22
N ILE A 152 10.72 10.37 -35.11
CA ILE A 152 10.49 10.41 -36.56
C ILE A 152 9.16 9.75 -37.01
N PHE A 153 8.70 8.72 -36.30
CA PHE A 153 7.44 8.04 -36.60
C PHE A 153 6.23 8.63 -35.84
N LEU A 154 6.45 9.55 -34.90
CA LEU A 154 5.35 10.13 -34.11
C LEU A 154 4.33 10.86 -34.97
N PRO A 155 4.70 11.72 -35.95
CA PRO A 155 3.71 12.41 -36.77
C PRO A 155 2.74 11.46 -37.49
N LEU A 156 3.24 10.29 -37.91
CA LEU A 156 2.43 9.27 -38.58
C LEU A 156 1.54 8.50 -37.59
N MET A 157 2.07 8.18 -36.40
CA MET A 157 1.34 7.43 -35.37
C MET A 157 0.33 8.28 -34.60
N TRP A 158 0.56 9.59 -34.47
CA TRP A 158 -0.18 10.47 -33.57
C TRP A 158 -1.70 10.52 -33.81
N PRO A 159 -2.20 10.68 -35.05
CA PRO A 159 -3.64 10.67 -35.31
C PRO A 159 -4.33 9.39 -34.84
N HIS A 160 -3.63 8.25 -34.91
CA HIS A 160 -4.15 6.99 -34.40
C HIS A 160 -4.19 6.96 -32.87
N LEU A 161 -3.20 7.53 -32.19
CA LEU A 161 -3.19 7.62 -30.72
C LEU A 161 -4.33 8.49 -30.20
N GLU A 162 -4.61 9.63 -30.86
CA GLU A 162 -5.74 10.50 -30.50
C GLU A 162 -7.09 9.79 -30.69
N ARG A 163 -7.25 9.04 -31.79
CA ARG A 163 -8.43 8.21 -32.04
C ARG A 163 -8.60 7.15 -30.94
N LEU A 164 -7.53 6.41 -30.62
CA LEU A 164 -7.57 5.35 -29.59
C LEU A 164 -7.84 5.91 -28.19
N ALA A 165 -7.26 7.07 -27.84
CA ALA A 165 -7.48 7.73 -26.55
C ALA A 165 -8.93 8.21 -26.37
N SER A 166 -9.60 8.57 -27.48
CA SER A 166 -10.99 9.02 -27.48
C SER A 166 -12.00 7.87 -27.48
N ASP A 167 -11.59 6.67 -27.87
CA ASP A 167 -12.43 5.47 -27.91
C ASP A 167 -12.44 4.77 -26.54
N PRO A 168 -13.59 4.66 -25.85
CA PRO A 168 -13.67 4.04 -24.52
C PRO A 168 -13.51 2.51 -24.54
N HIS A 169 -13.42 1.88 -25.72
CA HIS A 169 -13.31 0.44 -25.84
C HIS A 169 -12.02 -0.11 -25.21
N GLU A 170 -12.12 -1.23 -24.51
CA GLU A 170 -11.02 -1.83 -23.72
C GLU A 170 -9.75 -2.04 -24.56
N SER A 171 -9.87 -2.67 -25.72
CA SER A 171 -8.72 -2.99 -26.58
C SER A 171 -8.07 -1.74 -27.19
N SER A 172 -8.86 -0.71 -27.50
CA SER A 172 -8.36 0.60 -27.97
C SER A 172 -7.55 1.29 -26.88
N GLN A 173 -8.10 1.38 -25.66
CA GLN A 173 -7.46 1.97 -24.49
C GLN A 173 -6.18 1.23 -24.09
N ARG A 174 -6.19 -0.11 -24.15
CA ARG A 174 -5.01 -0.94 -23.89
C ARG A 174 -3.90 -0.69 -24.91
N CYS A 175 -4.24 -0.60 -26.19
CA CYS A 175 -3.27 -0.30 -27.25
C CYS A 175 -2.59 1.06 -27.03
N VAL A 176 -3.37 2.13 -26.76
CA VAL A 176 -2.79 3.45 -26.48
C VAL A 176 -1.98 3.48 -25.19
N CYS A 177 -2.36 2.71 -24.15
CA CYS A 177 -1.55 2.53 -22.94
C CYS A 177 -0.15 1.97 -23.25
N GLU A 178 -0.08 0.88 -24.03
CA GLU A 178 1.18 0.20 -24.39
C GLU A 178 2.11 1.12 -25.19
N ILE A 179 1.55 1.87 -26.15
CA ILE A 179 2.32 2.83 -26.96
C ILE A 179 2.77 4.02 -26.10
N THR A 180 1.89 4.58 -25.27
CA THR A 180 2.19 5.73 -24.40
C THR A 180 3.29 5.41 -23.40
N ALA A 181 3.21 4.26 -22.72
CA ALA A 181 4.27 3.82 -21.81
C ALA A 181 5.59 3.59 -22.57
N GLY A 182 5.52 3.01 -23.77
CA GLY A 182 6.67 2.81 -24.66
C GLY A 182 7.33 4.12 -25.06
N LEU A 183 6.53 5.11 -25.44
CA LEU A 183 6.97 6.45 -25.82
C LEU A 183 7.64 7.18 -24.66
N ILE A 184 7.00 7.23 -23.49
CA ILE A 184 7.58 7.87 -22.30
C ILE A 184 8.90 7.19 -21.94
N ARG A 185 8.98 5.85 -21.93
CA ARG A 185 10.23 5.13 -21.61
C ARG A 185 11.30 5.23 -22.71
N GLY A 186 10.89 5.34 -23.97
CA GLY A 186 11.76 5.51 -25.12
C GLY A 186 12.44 6.88 -25.15
N SER A 187 11.74 7.93 -24.71
CA SER A 187 12.22 9.31 -24.65
C SER A 187 13.21 9.60 -23.52
N LYS A 188 13.64 8.57 -22.78
CA LYS A 188 14.59 8.68 -21.67
C LYS A 188 15.85 9.49 -21.98
N HIS A 189 16.36 9.36 -23.19
CA HIS A 189 17.62 9.98 -23.63
C HIS A 189 17.44 11.03 -24.72
N TRP A 190 16.23 11.53 -24.94
CA TRP A 190 16.00 12.60 -25.90
C TRP A 190 16.55 13.92 -25.35
N SER A 191 17.10 14.74 -26.25
CA SER A 191 17.48 16.13 -26.00
C SER A 191 16.28 16.98 -25.54
N PHE A 192 16.57 18.06 -24.83
CA PHE A 192 15.52 18.93 -24.33
C PHE A 192 14.74 19.61 -25.46
N SER A 193 15.32 19.92 -26.62
CA SER A 193 14.55 20.37 -27.80
C SER A 193 13.52 19.33 -28.26
N LYS A 194 13.86 18.04 -28.32
CA LYS A 194 12.88 16.98 -28.64
C LYS A 194 11.83 16.78 -27.53
N VAL A 195 12.20 17.08 -26.29
CA VAL A 195 11.29 17.04 -25.14
C VAL A 195 10.40 18.30 -25.08
N LEU A 196 10.91 19.47 -25.50
CA LEU A 196 10.30 20.80 -25.33
C LEU A 196 10.15 21.62 -26.64
N GLU A 197 11.20 21.88 -27.42
CA GLU A 197 11.16 22.73 -28.64
C GLU A 197 11.16 21.98 -29.98
N ILE A 198 10.03 21.41 -30.39
CA ILE A 198 9.64 21.45 -31.82
C ILE A 198 8.14 21.18 -31.97
N HIS A 199 7.63 20.03 -31.56
CA HIS A 199 6.19 19.73 -31.47
C HIS A 199 5.92 18.77 -30.31
N THR A 200 6.57 19.07 -29.17
CA THR A 200 6.06 18.90 -27.81
C THR A 200 5.57 17.51 -27.41
N LEU A 201 6.48 16.58 -27.12
CA LEU A 201 6.12 15.30 -26.53
C LEU A 201 5.16 15.47 -25.34
N TRP A 202 5.45 16.35 -24.38
CA TRP A 202 4.58 16.56 -23.21
C TRP A 202 3.36 17.46 -23.48
N ARG A 203 3.43 18.47 -24.36
CA ARG A 203 2.21 19.25 -24.75
C ARG A 203 1.24 18.40 -25.56
N LEU A 204 1.71 17.34 -26.22
CA LEU A 204 0.89 16.38 -26.95
C LEU A 204 0.40 15.25 -26.03
N LEU A 205 1.31 14.65 -25.24
CA LEU A 205 0.98 13.58 -24.30
C LEU A 205 0.04 14.04 -23.19
N CYS A 206 0.21 15.25 -22.64
CA CYS A 206 -0.64 15.70 -21.54
C CYS A 206 -2.13 15.75 -21.96
N PRO A 207 -2.52 16.42 -23.06
CA PRO A 207 -3.89 16.35 -23.58
C PRO A 207 -4.35 14.93 -23.92
N LEU A 208 -3.49 14.11 -24.53
CA LEU A 208 -3.84 12.73 -24.86
C LEU A 208 -4.18 11.90 -23.60
N ILE A 209 -3.33 11.99 -22.58
CA ILE A 209 -3.54 11.32 -21.29
C ILE A 209 -4.79 11.89 -20.61
N ARG A 210 -5.02 13.21 -20.64
CA ARG A 210 -6.25 13.82 -20.11
C ARG A 210 -7.49 13.25 -20.77
N THR A 211 -7.52 13.19 -22.10
CA THR A 211 -8.65 12.65 -22.88
C THR A 211 -8.88 11.19 -22.53
N ALA A 212 -7.83 10.37 -22.51
CA ALA A 212 -7.98 8.96 -22.18
C ALA A 212 -8.44 8.72 -20.73
N LEU A 213 -7.88 9.47 -19.77
CA LEU A 213 -8.30 9.40 -18.36
C LEU A 213 -9.71 10.00 -18.13
N ALA A 214 -10.20 10.84 -19.04
CA ALA A 214 -11.60 11.28 -19.04
C ALA A 214 -12.56 10.17 -19.46
N ASN A 215 -12.10 9.27 -20.35
CA ASN A 215 -12.85 8.13 -20.86
C ASN A 215 -12.59 6.82 -20.11
N ILE A 216 -11.96 6.88 -18.93
CA ILE A 216 -11.57 5.69 -18.16
C ILE A 216 -12.80 4.89 -17.71
N THR A 217 -12.73 3.56 -17.86
CA THR A 217 -13.80 2.61 -17.57
C THR A 217 -13.35 1.55 -16.57
N VAL A 218 -14.29 0.75 -16.06
CA VAL A 218 -14.02 -0.37 -15.14
C VAL A 218 -13.10 -1.43 -15.75
N GLU A 219 -13.11 -1.56 -17.08
CA GLU A 219 -12.27 -2.51 -17.81
C GLU A 219 -10.85 -1.96 -18.06
N THR A 220 -10.68 -0.63 -18.07
CA THR A 220 -9.43 0.01 -18.55
C THR A 220 -8.59 0.64 -17.43
N PHE A 221 -9.15 0.88 -16.24
CA PHE A 221 -8.42 1.60 -15.18
C PHE A 221 -7.15 0.87 -14.70
N THR A 222 -7.16 -0.47 -14.71
CA THR A 222 -6.00 -1.29 -14.35
C THR A 222 -4.85 -1.14 -15.34
N ASP A 223 -5.18 -1.04 -16.63
CA ASP A 223 -4.20 -0.85 -17.70
C ASP A 223 -3.58 0.54 -17.65
N TRP A 224 -4.37 1.59 -17.38
CA TRP A 224 -3.84 2.94 -17.16
C TRP A 224 -2.94 3.04 -15.93
N GLY A 225 -3.30 2.38 -14.82
CA GLY A 225 -2.42 2.31 -13.65
C GLY A 225 -1.10 1.59 -13.95
N THR A 226 -1.16 0.51 -14.72
CA THR A 226 0.04 -0.24 -15.17
C THR A 226 0.87 0.58 -16.16
N CYS A 227 0.23 1.30 -17.07
CA CYS A 227 0.85 2.19 -18.05
C CYS A 227 1.69 3.27 -17.34
N ILE A 228 1.09 4.03 -16.42
CA ILE A 228 1.78 5.11 -15.72
C ILE A 228 2.87 4.57 -14.78
N ALA A 229 2.63 3.48 -14.06
CA ALA A 229 3.67 2.83 -13.28
C ALA A 229 4.86 2.40 -14.17
N THR A 230 4.58 1.73 -15.29
CA THR A 230 5.62 1.28 -16.24
C THR A 230 6.36 2.46 -16.87
N ALA A 231 5.68 3.57 -17.13
CA ALA A 231 6.26 4.80 -17.68
C ALA A 231 7.25 5.45 -16.72
N CYS A 232 6.92 5.46 -15.42
CA CYS A 232 7.71 6.09 -14.35
C CYS A 232 8.85 5.22 -13.82
N GLU A 233 8.81 3.89 -14.00
CA GLU A 233 9.81 2.97 -13.48
C GLU A 233 11.23 3.22 -14.04
N GLY A 234 12.21 3.36 -13.14
CA GLY A 234 13.62 3.51 -13.50
C GLY A 234 13.91 4.81 -14.26
N ARG A 235 13.23 5.87 -13.85
CA ARG A 235 13.32 7.23 -14.37
C ARG A 235 13.60 8.24 -13.27
N ASP A 236 14.33 9.29 -13.61
CA ASP A 236 14.49 10.47 -12.76
C ASP A 236 13.18 11.28 -12.72
N PRO A 237 12.63 11.59 -11.52
CA PRO A 237 11.32 12.24 -11.40
C PRO A 237 11.30 13.64 -12.00
N ARG A 238 12.44 14.34 -12.03
CA ARG A 238 12.57 15.70 -12.59
C ARG A 238 12.34 15.72 -14.10
N LYS A 239 12.64 14.62 -14.80
CA LYS A 239 12.39 14.47 -16.25
C LYS A 239 10.92 14.16 -16.57
N LEU A 240 10.15 13.72 -15.58
CA LEU A 240 8.74 13.34 -15.71
C LEU A 240 7.80 14.33 -15.02
N HIS A 241 8.29 15.51 -14.63
CA HIS A 241 7.53 16.46 -13.82
C HIS A 241 6.19 16.84 -14.45
N TRP A 242 6.13 17.03 -15.78
CA TRP A 242 4.88 17.32 -16.50
C TRP A 242 3.79 16.25 -16.26
N LEU A 243 4.17 14.97 -16.18
CA LEU A 243 3.23 13.89 -15.89
C LEU A 243 2.73 13.96 -14.46
N PHE A 244 3.61 14.24 -13.50
CA PHE A 244 3.22 14.34 -12.10
C PHE A 244 2.33 15.55 -11.87
N GLU A 245 2.67 16.72 -12.41
CA GLU A 245 1.82 17.91 -12.31
C GLU A 245 0.45 17.66 -12.94
N LEU A 246 0.40 17.06 -14.14
CA LEU A 246 -0.85 16.65 -14.79
C LEU A 246 -1.72 15.76 -13.87
N LEU A 247 -1.14 14.71 -13.29
CA LEU A 247 -1.87 13.76 -12.46
C LEU A 247 -2.25 14.34 -11.08
N MET A 248 -1.56 15.39 -10.62
CA MET A 248 -1.78 16.05 -9.33
C MET A 248 -2.81 17.19 -9.37
N GLU A 249 -3.18 17.71 -10.54
CA GLU A 249 -4.06 18.88 -10.68
C GLU A 249 -5.43 18.72 -9.99
N SER A 250 -6.12 17.61 -10.22
CA SER A 250 -7.42 17.31 -9.60
C SER A 250 -7.72 15.81 -9.60
N PRO A 251 -6.95 15.00 -8.84
CA PRO A 251 -7.16 13.56 -8.80
C PRO A 251 -8.46 13.16 -8.07
N LEU A 252 -9.12 14.10 -7.39
CA LEU A 252 -10.41 13.87 -6.72
C LEU A 252 -11.30 15.12 -6.79
N SER A 253 -11.92 15.35 -7.95
CA SER A 253 -12.74 16.56 -8.18
C SER A 253 -14.18 16.42 -7.65
N GLY A 254 -14.71 15.21 -7.51
CA GLY A 254 -16.10 14.97 -7.11
C GLY A 254 -17.14 15.21 -8.20
N GLU A 255 -16.82 16.02 -9.21
CA GLU A 255 -17.69 16.38 -10.34
C GLU A 255 -17.84 15.23 -11.35
N SER A 256 -16.84 14.35 -11.43
CA SER A 256 -16.71 13.36 -12.50
C SER A 256 -17.17 11.93 -12.12
N GLY A 257 -17.79 11.79 -10.95
CA GLY A 257 -18.28 10.53 -10.41
C GLY A 257 -17.23 9.75 -9.60
N SER A 258 -17.70 9.01 -8.59
CA SER A 258 -16.83 8.36 -7.60
C SER A 258 -15.87 7.31 -8.18
N PHE A 259 -16.29 6.60 -9.22
CA PHE A 259 -15.45 5.63 -9.91
C PHE A 259 -14.25 6.30 -10.59
N ARG A 260 -14.48 7.42 -11.28
CA ARG A 260 -13.43 8.13 -11.98
C ARG A 260 -12.43 8.73 -11.00
N ASP A 261 -12.90 9.37 -9.93
CA ASP A 261 -12.02 9.86 -8.85
C ASP A 261 -11.15 8.74 -8.26
N ALA A 262 -11.74 7.58 -7.96
CA ALA A 262 -10.98 6.42 -7.46
C ALA A 262 -9.99 5.84 -8.50
N SER A 263 -10.27 6.00 -9.79
CA SER A 263 -9.40 5.54 -10.88
C SER A 263 -8.25 6.52 -11.12
N LEU A 264 -8.49 7.83 -11.09
CA LEU A 264 -7.44 8.85 -11.20
C LEU A 264 -6.43 8.76 -10.05
N LEU A 265 -6.92 8.58 -8.82
CA LEU A 265 -6.06 8.31 -7.67
C LEU A 265 -5.24 7.02 -7.83
N TYR A 266 -5.81 5.96 -8.42
CA TYR A 266 -5.09 4.73 -8.69
C TYR A 266 -3.95 4.93 -9.69
N VAL A 267 -4.21 5.67 -10.77
CA VAL A 267 -3.23 5.99 -11.79
C VAL A 267 -2.10 6.85 -11.22
N LEU A 268 -2.42 7.89 -10.45
CA LEU A 268 -1.45 8.73 -9.75
C LEU A 268 -0.60 7.91 -8.76
N GLN A 269 -1.23 7.05 -7.96
CA GLN A 269 -0.55 6.13 -7.04
C GLN A 269 0.46 5.26 -7.78
N GLY A 270 0.09 4.72 -8.94
CA GLY A 270 0.97 3.93 -9.79
C GLY A 270 2.25 4.68 -10.18
N GLY A 271 2.14 5.97 -10.54
CA GLY A 271 3.28 6.81 -10.88
C GLY A 271 4.19 7.14 -9.69
N LEU A 272 3.61 7.63 -8.59
CA LEU A 272 4.37 8.05 -7.40
C LEU A 272 5.06 6.87 -6.71
N ALA A 273 4.42 5.69 -6.68
CA ALA A 273 4.99 4.48 -6.08
C ALA A 273 6.33 4.05 -6.70
N GLN A 274 6.58 4.38 -7.97
CA GLN A 274 7.82 4.05 -8.66
C GLN A 274 8.98 5.01 -8.35
N GLN A 275 8.67 6.18 -7.80
CA GLN A 275 9.65 7.21 -7.45
C GLN A 275 10.06 7.17 -5.97
N GLN A 276 9.24 6.55 -5.11
CA GLN A 276 9.56 6.25 -3.71
C GLN A 276 10.07 7.49 -2.94
N TRP A 277 11.23 7.39 -2.29
CA TRP A 277 11.85 8.43 -1.46
C TRP A 277 12.20 9.72 -2.21
N ARG A 278 12.24 9.70 -3.55
CA ARG A 278 12.65 10.88 -4.34
C ARG A 278 11.54 11.89 -4.56
N VAL A 279 10.29 11.61 -4.20
CA VAL A 279 9.14 12.50 -4.48
C VAL A 279 8.45 12.98 -3.20
N SER A 280 9.21 13.12 -2.12
CA SER A 280 8.74 13.57 -0.82
C SER A 280 7.83 14.80 -0.87
N GLU A 281 8.22 15.85 -1.61
CA GLU A 281 7.40 17.06 -1.77
C GLU A 281 6.02 16.76 -2.39
N LEU A 282 5.97 15.93 -3.44
CA LEU A 282 4.71 15.53 -4.07
C LEU A 282 3.83 14.71 -3.12
N LEU A 283 4.43 13.88 -2.26
CA LEU A 283 3.70 13.13 -1.23
C LEU A 283 3.10 14.06 -0.17
N HIS A 284 3.83 15.11 0.25
CA HIS A 284 3.30 16.16 1.14
C HIS A 284 2.14 16.92 0.50
N ARG A 285 2.29 17.36 -0.77
CA ARG A 285 1.22 18.02 -1.53
C ARG A 285 -0.02 17.14 -1.65
N LEU A 286 0.17 15.85 -1.93
CA LEU A 286 -0.93 14.89 -2.05
C LEU A 286 -1.63 14.65 -0.71
N LEU A 287 -0.87 14.50 0.38
CA LEU A 287 -1.44 14.36 1.72
C LEU A 287 -2.27 15.59 2.10
N ALA A 288 -1.73 16.79 1.90
CA ALA A 288 -2.43 18.05 2.16
C ALA A 288 -3.71 18.18 1.32
N TYR A 289 -3.69 17.72 0.07
CA TYR A 289 -4.88 17.70 -0.79
C TYR A 289 -5.95 16.71 -0.33
N LEU A 290 -5.55 15.53 0.18
CA LEU A 290 -6.44 14.45 0.58
C LEU A 290 -6.98 14.57 2.00
N GLU A 291 -6.24 15.18 2.93
CA GLU A 291 -6.60 15.26 4.35
C GLU A 291 -7.97 15.94 4.63
N PRO A 292 -8.37 17.01 3.92
CA PRO A 292 -9.72 17.56 4.00
C PRO A 292 -10.79 16.63 3.41
N LYS A 293 -10.40 15.71 2.52
CA LYS A 293 -11.29 14.81 1.77
C LYS A 293 -11.35 13.41 2.38
N LEU A 294 -10.94 13.22 3.62
CA LEU A 294 -11.00 11.90 4.29
C LEU A 294 -12.43 11.47 4.66
N THR A 295 -13.40 12.38 4.69
CA THR A 295 -14.80 12.10 5.06
C THR A 295 -15.70 11.79 3.86
N GLN A 296 -15.11 11.38 2.72
CA GLN A 296 -15.82 11.08 1.48
C GLN A 296 -16.91 10.02 1.66
N VAL A 297 -18.06 10.24 1.00
CA VAL A 297 -19.26 9.41 1.17
C VAL A 297 -19.15 8.08 0.40
N TYR A 298 -18.41 8.05 -0.69
CA TYR A 298 -18.28 6.87 -1.54
C TYR A 298 -17.24 5.87 -1.03
N LYS A 299 -17.63 4.59 -0.91
CA LYS A 299 -16.80 3.52 -0.36
C LYS A 299 -15.54 3.26 -1.20
N ASN A 300 -15.68 3.16 -2.52
CA ASN A 300 -14.57 2.94 -3.47
C ASN A 300 -13.50 4.04 -3.37
N VAL A 301 -13.93 5.30 -3.22
CA VAL A 301 -13.03 6.44 -3.02
C VAL A 301 -12.27 6.31 -1.70
N ARG A 302 -12.95 6.00 -0.59
CA ARG A 302 -12.29 5.79 0.71
C ARG A 302 -11.27 4.65 0.67
N GLU A 303 -11.61 3.55 0.01
CA GLU A 303 -10.70 2.41 -0.19
C GLU A 303 -9.46 2.83 -0.98
N ARG A 304 -9.65 3.63 -2.03
CA ARG A 304 -8.54 4.17 -2.81
C ARG A 304 -7.68 5.14 -2.01
N ILE A 305 -8.29 6.10 -1.30
CA ILE A 305 -7.57 7.04 -0.42
C ILE A 305 -6.75 6.25 0.62
N GLY A 306 -7.32 5.21 1.23
CA GLY A 306 -6.60 4.37 2.18
C GLY A 306 -5.38 3.67 1.56
N SER A 307 -5.51 3.19 0.31
CA SER A 307 -4.38 2.66 -0.44
C SER A 307 -3.32 3.73 -0.74
N VAL A 308 -3.72 4.93 -1.16
CA VAL A 308 -2.80 6.05 -1.43
C VAL A 308 -2.04 6.47 -0.18
N LEU A 309 -2.72 6.61 0.96
CA LEU A 309 -2.10 6.92 2.25
C LEU A 309 -1.03 5.89 2.63
N THR A 310 -1.26 4.61 2.32
CA THR A 310 -0.25 3.56 2.55
C THR A 310 1.05 3.86 1.81
N TYR A 311 0.98 4.30 0.55
CA TYR A 311 2.17 4.62 -0.26
C TYR A 311 2.80 5.96 0.13
N ILE A 312 2.01 6.93 0.57
CA ILE A 312 2.51 8.20 1.11
C ILE A 312 3.43 7.94 2.32
N PHE A 313 3.01 7.06 3.21
CA PHE A 313 3.73 6.77 4.45
C PHE A 313 4.72 5.60 4.34
N MET A 314 4.84 4.97 3.18
CA MET A 314 5.66 3.75 3.00
C MET A 314 7.15 3.97 3.27
N ILE A 315 7.63 5.21 3.10
CA ILE A 315 9.04 5.60 3.26
C ILE A 315 9.34 6.08 4.69
N ASP A 316 8.32 6.34 5.51
CA ASP A 316 8.48 6.63 6.94
C ASP A 316 8.84 5.34 7.70
N VAL A 317 10.13 5.00 7.69
CA VAL A 317 10.65 3.74 8.21
C VAL A 317 11.57 3.96 9.41
N SER A 318 11.40 3.11 10.43
CA SER A 318 12.26 3.09 11.62
C SER A 318 13.33 1.98 11.52
N LEU A 319 14.10 1.99 10.43
CA LEU A 319 15.16 1.00 10.19
C LEU A 319 16.48 1.44 10.86
N PRO A 320 17.35 0.49 11.28
CA PRO A 320 18.65 0.81 11.86
C PRO A 320 19.47 1.73 10.95
N HIS A 321 20.16 2.70 11.55
CA HIS A 321 21.01 3.67 10.84
C HIS A 321 20.30 4.52 9.77
N THR A 322 18.97 4.57 9.79
CA THR A 322 18.18 5.38 8.86
C THR A 322 17.84 6.72 9.49
N ARG A 323 18.13 7.81 8.77
CA ARG A 323 17.73 9.15 9.20
C ARG A 323 16.21 9.35 9.02
N PRO A 324 15.59 10.23 9.83
CA PRO A 324 14.23 10.68 9.56
C PRO A 324 14.10 11.16 8.12
N THR A 325 13.07 10.68 7.44
CA THR A 325 12.87 11.00 6.03
C THR A 325 12.29 12.40 5.88
N SER A 326 12.46 13.02 4.72
CA SER A 326 11.75 14.27 4.40
C SER A 326 10.28 14.01 4.07
N SER A 327 9.89 12.75 3.83
CA SER A 327 8.53 12.34 3.47
C SER A 327 7.53 12.55 4.62
N PRO A 328 6.21 12.52 4.36
CA PRO A 328 5.21 12.66 5.42
C PRO A 328 5.35 11.60 6.51
N HIS A 329 5.26 12.01 7.77
CA HIS A 329 5.39 11.11 8.92
C HIS A 329 4.03 10.62 9.42
N VAL A 330 3.93 9.31 9.67
CA VAL A 330 2.72 8.64 10.17
C VAL A 330 2.31 9.22 11.51
N ALA A 331 3.27 9.45 12.41
CA ALA A 331 3.00 9.92 13.77
C ALA A 331 2.23 11.26 13.77
N GLU A 332 2.69 12.23 12.97
CA GLU A 332 2.06 13.55 12.86
C GLU A 332 0.64 13.46 12.29
N PHE A 333 0.45 12.64 11.26
CA PHE A 333 -0.86 12.42 10.65
C PHE A 333 -1.82 11.75 11.63
N VAL A 334 -1.37 10.72 12.34
CA VAL A 334 -2.19 10.02 13.35
C VAL A 334 -2.62 10.97 14.45
N THR A 335 -1.74 11.85 14.95
CA THR A 335 -2.12 12.84 15.97
C THR A 335 -3.31 13.69 15.50
N ARG A 336 -3.27 14.21 14.26
CA ARG A 336 -4.37 15.00 13.69
C ARG A 336 -5.65 14.19 13.46
N VAL A 337 -5.51 12.92 13.05
CA VAL A 337 -6.66 12.01 12.89
C VAL A 337 -7.31 11.71 14.24
N LEU A 338 -6.53 11.42 15.28
CA LEU A 338 -7.05 11.13 16.62
C LEU A 338 -7.81 12.33 17.20
N GLU A 339 -7.32 13.56 17.00
CA GLU A 339 -8.03 14.78 17.36
C GLU A 339 -9.43 14.86 16.72
N ARG A 340 -9.53 14.54 15.43
CA ARG A 340 -10.80 14.52 14.68
C ARG A 340 -11.71 13.34 15.04
N LEU A 341 -11.17 12.29 15.67
CA LEU A 341 -11.93 11.11 16.13
C LEU A 341 -12.38 11.22 17.59
N LYS A 342 -11.95 12.26 18.33
CA LYS A 342 -12.37 12.51 19.73
C LYS A 342 -13.88 12.41 19.99
N PRO A 343 -14.78 12.90 19.11
CA PRO A 343 -16.22 12.78 19.31
C PRO A 343 -16.75 11.33 19.41
N LEU A 344 -15.97 10.35 18.93
CA LEU A 344 -16.31 8.92 19.04
C LEU A 344 -15.80 8.28 20.33
N THR A 345 -14.77 8.87 20.96
CA THR A 345 -14.19 8.38 22.22
C THR A 345 -14.88 8.96 23.47
N SER A 346 -15.54 10.10 23.35
CA SER A 346 -16.45 10.63 24.37
C SER A 346 -17.73 9.79 24.38
N GLU A 347 -17.88 8.89 25.35
CA GLU A 347 -19.07 8.03 25.45
C GLU A 347 -20.31 8.84 25.86
N PRO A 348 -21.45 8.69 25.17
CA PRO A 348 -22.74 9.01 25.77
C PRO A 348 -23.04 7.98 26.86
N GLU A 349 -23.52 8.46 28.01
CA GLU A 349 -24.00 7.60 29.10
C GLU A 349 -25.05 6.62 28.58
N ILE A 350 -24.79 5.31 28.73
CA ILE A 350 -25.77 4.29 28.38
C ILE A 350 -26.90 4.36 29.41
N HIS A 351 -27.98 5.07 29.10
CA HIS A 351 -29.26 4.82 29.73
C HIS A 351 -29.76 3.46 29.22
N ASN A 352 -29.65 2.45 30.07
CA ASN A 352 -30.47 1.25 29.97
C ASN A 352 -31.93 1.70 30.10
N HIS A 353 -32.60 1.98 28.98
CA HIS A 353 -34.00 1.70 28.70
C HIS A 353 -34.33 2.22 27.30
N VAL A 354 -35.00 1.36 26.54
CA VAL A 354 -35.53 1.57 25.18
C VAL A 354 -36.13 2.97 25.00
N HIS A 355 -35.54 3.77 24.11
CA HIS A 355 -36.27 4.69 23.23
C HIS A 355 -35.44 4.82 21.94
N GLU A 356 -35.91 4.17 20.87
CA GLU A 356 -35.61 4.57 19.50
C GLU A 356 -36.28 5.92 19.25
N GLU A 357 -35.74 6.99 19.83
CA GLU A 357 -36.11 8.35 19.49
C GLU A 357 -34.86 9.06 19.00
N ASN A 358 -34.90 9.39 17.70
CA ASN A 358 -33.98 10.22 16.92
C ASN A 358 -33.10 11.13 17.79
N THR A 359 -31.99 10.60 18.29
CA THR A 359 -30.91 11.44 18.80
C THR A 359 -30.36 12.12 17.56
N GLN A 360 -30.56 13.43 17.43
CA GLN A 360 -29.92 14.22 16.39
C GLN A 360 -28.42 13.92 16.45
N GLU A 361 -27.93 13.08 15.52
CA GLU A 361 -26.49 12.87 15.36
C GLU A 361 -25.87 14.25 15.13
N THR A 362 -24.97 14.66 16.02
CA THR A 362 -24.19 15.87 15.81
C THR A 362 -23.38 15.68 14.52
N ASP A 363 -23.38 16.69 13.64
CA ASP A 363 -22.64 16.62 12.36
C ASP A 363 -21.18 16.21 12.60
N GLU A 364 -20.55 16.69 13.68
CA GLU A 364 -19.20 16.30 14.11
C GLU A 364 -19.03 14.78 14.32
N ARG A 365 -20.01 14.11 14.94
CA ARG A 365 -19.97 12.66 15.17
C ARG A 365 -20.11 11.90 13.86
N THR A 366 -21.04 12.32 12.99
CA THR A 366 -21.22 11.73 11.67
C THR A 366 -19.97 11.91 10.79
N GLN A 367 -19.30 13.07 10.84
CA GLN A 367 -18.02 13.28 10.16
C GLN A 367 -16.91 12.39 10.73
N ALA A 368 -16.83 12.24 12.05
CA ALA A 368 -15.85 11.36 12.68
C ALA A 368 -16.06 9.88 12.29
N VAL A 369 -17.31 9.42 12.16
CA VAL A 369 -17.64 8.08 11.65
C VAL A 369 -17.14 7.92 10.21
N LYS A 370 -17.39 8.90 9.32
CA LYS A 370 -16.91 8.87 7.93
C LYS A 370 -15.39 8.84 7.86
N LEU A 371 -14.71 9.64 8.68
CA LEU A 371 -13.25 9.64 8.80
C LEU A 371 -12.74 8.26 9.23
N LEU A 372 -13.31 7.67 10.28
CA LEU A 372 -12.90 6.36 10.77
C LEU A 372 -13.07 5.27 9.70
N LYS A 373 -14.14 5.33 8.88
CA LYS A 373 -14.31 4.43 7.72
C LYS A 373 -13.11 4.50 6.76
N THR A 374 -12.57 5.69 6.47
CA THR A 374 -11.39 5.85 5.61
C THR A 374 -10.11 5.37 6.30
N VAL A 375 -9.93 5.72 7.57
CA VAL A 375 -8.77 5.30 8.38
C VAL A 375 -8.69 3.77 8.48
N LEU A 376 -9.82 3.09 8.66
CA LEU A 376 -9.85 1.61 8.63
C LEU A 376 -9.36 1.06 7.29
N LYS A 377 -9.77 1.65 6.15
CA LYS A 377 -9.26 1.22 4.85
C LYS A 377 -7.77 1.46 4.67
N TRP A 378 -7.26 2.57 5.22
CA TRP A 378 -5.82 2.83 5.25
C TRP A 378 -5.06 1.80 6.09
N LEU A 379 -5.51 1.51 7.31
CA LEU A 379 -4.88 0.51 8.17
C LEU A 379 -4.91 -0.89 7.54
N MET A 380 -6.04 -1.29 6.96
CA MET A 380 -6.18 -2.56 6.23
C MET A 380 -5.25 -2.63 5.02
N ALA A 381 -5.06 -1.53 4.30
CA ALA A 381 -4.13 -1.46 3.17
C ALA A 381 -2.66 -1.42 3.62
N SER A 382 -2.37 -0.85 4.79
CA SER A 382 -1.02 -0.79 5.35
C SER A 382 -0.56 -2.13 5.93
N ALA A 383 -1.50 -2.93 6.44
CA ALA A 383 -1.23 -4.27 6.94
C ALA A 383 -0.54 -5.13 5.86
N GLY A 384 0.70 -5.54 6.13
CA GLY A 384 1.53 -6.33 5.22
C GLY A 384 2.28 -5.53 4.13
N ARG A 385 2.16 -4.20 4.09
CA ARG A 385 2.87 -3.34 3.13
C ARG A 385 3.84 -2.35 3.76
N THR A 386 3.60 -1.92 5.00
CA THR A 386 4.49 -1.00 5.73
C THR A 386 5.53 -1.77 6.56
N PHE A 387 6.73 -1.19 6.70
CA PHE A 387 7.79 -1.75 7.55
C PHE A 387 7.55 -1.50 9.05
N THR A 388 6.70 -0.52 9.37
CA THR A 388 6.31 -0.12 10.72
C THR A 388 4.82 -0.40 10.92
N THR A 389 4.46 -0.90 12.11
CA THR A 389 3.06 -1.14 12.45
C THR A 389 2.38 0.19 12.76
N PRO A 390 1.33 0.59 12.03
CA PRO A 390 0.59 1.80 12.38
C PRO A 390 -0.11 1.64 13.74
N PRO A 391 -0.31 2.74 14.48
CA PRO A 391 -0.91 2.69 15.81
C PRO A 391 -2.36 2.18 15.78
N THR A 392 -2.77 1.54 16.88
CA THR A 392 -4.14 1.03 17.08
C THR A 392 -5.13 2.18 17.27
N VAL A 393 -6.17 2.23 16.42
CA VAL A 393 -7.26 3.21 16.52
C VAL A 393 -8.46 2.57 17.25
N PRO A 394 -9.15 3.26 18.17
CA PRO A 394 -10.31 2.70 18.88
C PRO A 394 -11.45 2.36 17.91
N THR A 395 -11.91 1.11 17.90
CA THR A 395 -13.05 0.68 17.07
C THR A 395 -14.32 0.59 17.92
N THR A 396 -15.24 1.54 17.75
CA THR A 396 -16.54 1.55 18.44
C THR A 396 -17.65 0.86 17.63
N SER A 397 -18.74 0.52 18.33
CA SER A 397 -19.83 -0.38 17.94
C SER A 397 -20.79 0.20 16.88
N TYR A 398 -20.41 0.18 15.61
CA TYR A 398 -21.31 0.54 14.49
C TYR A 398 -21.48 -0.62 13.51
N ASP A 399 -22.72 -1.03 13.23
CA ASP A 399 -23.03 -2.28 12.50
C ASP A 399 -22.40 -2.39 11.10
N GLU A 400 -22.39 -1.30 10.31
CA GLU A 400 -21.70 -1.30 9.00
C GLU A 400 -20.17 -1.34 9.11
N MET A 401 -19.61 -0.87 10.23
CA MET A 401 -18.16 -0.80 10.46
C MET A 401 -17.62 -2.02 11.19
N LYS A 402 -18.47 -2.80 11.86
CA LYS A 402 -18.06 -3.98 12.64
C LYS A 402 -17.24 -4.94 11.80
N GLN A 403 -17.61 -5.18 10.54
CA GLN A 403 -16.86 -6.09 9.67
C GLN A 403 -15.49 -5.52 9.26
N ASP A 404 -15.43 -4.26 8.85
CA ASP A 404 -14.17 -3.60 8.48
C ASP A 404 -13.24 -3.48 9.69
N ALA A 405 -13.76 -3.12 10.86
CA ALA A 405 -13.01 -3.06 12.11
C ALA A 405 -12.47 -4.43 12.53
N ARG A 406 -13.29 -5.49 12.51
CA ARG A 406 -12.85 -6.86 12.79
C ARG A 406 -11.77 -7.33 11.82
N THR A 407 -11.95 -7.05 10.53
CA THR A 407 -10.96 -7.40 9.50
C THR A 407 -9.67 -6.64 9.73
N CYS A 408 -9.74 -5.34 10.03
CA CYS A 408 -8.58 -4.51 10.36
C CYS A 408 -7.83 -5.04 11.58
N LEU A 409 -8.52 -5.32 12.69
CA LEU A 409 -7.90 -5.87 13.90
C LEU A 409 -7.25 -7.23 13.64
N SER A 410 -7.92 -8.11 12.88
CA SER A 410 -7.36 -9.41 12.49
C SER A 410 -6.08 -9.24 11.66
N LEU A 411 -6.08 -8.38 10.66
CA LEU A 411 -4.89 -8.10 9.84
C LEU A 411 -3.75 -7.49 10.66
N MET A 412 -4.05 -6.55 11.56
CA MET A 412 -3.05 -5.94 12.44
C MET A 412 -2.45 -6.94 13.44
N SER A 413 -3.26 -7.85 13.98
CA SER A 413 -2.79 -8.88 14.92
C SER A 413 -1.83 -9.90 14.30
N GLN A 414 -1.84 -10.05 12.97
CA GLN A 414 -0.92 -10.93 12.23
C GLN A 414 0.44 -10.27 11.92
N GLY A 415 0.59 -8.97 12.25
CA GLY A 415 1.82 -8.23 12.03
C GLY A 415 2.98 -8.76 12.87
N LEU A 416 4.17 -8.80 12.27
CA LEU A 416 5.41 -9.08 13.00
C LEU A 416 5.75 -7.89 13.90
N LEU A 417 6.03 -8.19 15.15
CA LEU A 417 6.39 -7.21 16.17
C LEU A 417 7.86 -7.36 16.56
N TYR A 418 8.54 -6.23 16.69
CA TYR A 418 9.83 -6.18 17.35
C TYR A 418 9.66 -6.30 18.88
N PRO A 419 10.67 -6.80 19.62
CA PRO A 419 10.59 -6.95 21.07
C PRO A 419 10.15 -5.68 21.81
N GLU A 420 10.62 -4.51 21.37
CA GLU A 420 10.27 -3.20 21.91
C GLU A 420 8.82 -2.77 21.67
N HIS A 421 8.16 -3.32 20.64
CA HIS A 421 6.77 -3.00 20.32
C HIS A 421 5.77 -3.84 21.10
N ILE A 422 6.16 -5.04 21.56
CA ILE A 422 5.26 -5.94 22.32
C ILE A 422 4.69 -5.25 23.58
N PRO A 423 5.50 -4.59 24.44
CA PRO A 423 4.97 -3.91 25.61
C PRO A 423 3.97 -2.81 25.30
N LEU A 424 4.15 -2.09 24.18
CA LEU A 424 3.27 -1.00 23.75
C LEU A 424 1.91 -1.54 23.32
N VAL A 425 1.91 -2.62 22.51
CA VAL A 425 0.67 -3.28 22.08
C VAL A 425 -0.08 -3.86 23.28
N LEU A 426 0.60 -4.52 24.21
CA LEU A 426 -0.03 -5.07 25.41
C LEU A 426 -0.63 -3.98 26.30
N SER A 427 0.03 -2.82 26.43
CA SER A 427 -0.54 -1.68 27.16
C SER A 427 -1.84 -1.17 26.51
N GLY A 428 -1.91 -1.10 25.18
CA GLY A 428 -3.15 -0.75 24.47
C GLY A 428 -4.26 -1.78 24.68
N LEU A 429 -3.95 -3.08 24.69
CA LEU A 429 -4.92 -4.14 24.99
C LEU A 429 -5.40 -4.09 26.45
N GLU A 430 -4.52 -3.76 27.39
CA GLU A 430 -4.85 -3.56 28.80
C GLU A 430 -5.75 -2.33 29.00
N GLU A 431 -5.57 -1.27 28.22
CA GLU A 431 -6.49 -0.11 28.21
C GLU A 431 -7.86 -0.54 27.67
N MET A 432 -7.91 -1.20 26.51
CA MET A 432 -9.15 -1.69 25.91
C MET A 432 -9.92 -2.68 26.79
N ARG A 433 -9.21 -3.49 27.59
CA ARG A 433 -9.83 -4.39 28.59
C ARG A 433 -10.63 -3.63 29.65
N GLY A 434 -10.27 -2.38 29.94
CA GLY A 434 -11.02 -1.49 30.83
C GLY A 434 -12.31 -0.92 30.22
N SER A 435 -12.58 -1.15 28.93
CA SER A 435 -13.77 -0.62 28.25
C SER A 435 -15.06 -1.19 28.85
N ARG A 436 -16.11 -0.36 28.90
CA ARG A 436 -17.47 -0.77 29.27
C ARG A 436 -18.11 -1.70 28.24
N SER A 437 -17.68 -1.62 26.98
CA SER A 437 -18.17 -2.47 25.90
C SER A 437 -17.60 -3.88 25.98
N TRP A 438 -18.46 -4.88 26.21
CA TRP A 438 -18.05 -6.28 26.21
C TRP A 438 -17.52 -6.74 24.85
N HIS A 439 -18.00 -6.14 23.74
CA HIS A 439 -17.47 -6.40 22.41
C HIS A 439 -16.00 -5.98 22.27
N ALA A 440 -15.61 -4.86 22.89
CA ALA A 440 -14.21 -4.43 22.92
C ALA A 440 -13.35 -5.41 23.72
N ARG A 441 -13.82 -5.80 24.92
CA ARG A 441 -13.13 -6.79 25.77
C ARG A 441 -13.01 -8.17 25.11
N PHE A 442 -14.04 -8.61 24.39
CA PHE A 442 -14.00 -9.82 23.56
C PHE A 442 -12.94 -9.70 22.45
N SER A 443 -12.88 -8.56 21.78
CA SER A 443 -11.92 -8.32 20.67
C SER A 443 -10.47 -8.30 21.15
N VAL A 444 -10.21 -7.89 22.40
CA VAL A 444 -8.89 -8.00 23.04
C VAL A 444 -8.41 -9.46 23.02
N LEU A 445 -9.27 -10.42 23.38
CA LEU A 445 -8.91 -11.83 23.42
C LEU A 445 -8.64 -12.39 22.03
N THR A 446 -9.48 -12.08 21.04
CA THR A 446 -9.26 -12.57 19.67
C THR A 446 -8.02 -11.98 19.04
N PHE A 447 -7.73 -10.69 19.30
CA PHE A 447 -6.48 -10.05 18.87
C PHE A 447 -5.27 -10.71 19.53
N LEU A 448 -5.34 -10.92 20.86
CA LEU A 448 -4.26 -11.49 21.65
C LEU A 448 -3.89 -12.91 21.19
N GLN A 449 -4.88 -13.76 20.91
CA GLN A 449 -4.66 -15.11 20.39
C GLN A 449 -3.80 -15.10 19.12
N ILE A 450 -4.18 -14.27 18.14
CA ILE A 450 -3.50 -14.20 16.85
C ILE A 450 -2.12 -13.57 17.03
N MET A 451 -2.02 -12.46 17.76
CA MET A 451 -0.75 -11.75 18.01
C MET A 451 0.28 -12.63 18.69
N VAL A 452 -0.11 -13.37 19.74
CA VAL A 452 0.80 -14.28 20.44
C VAL A 452 1.22 -15.42 19.53
N PHE A 453 0.32 -16.03 18.77
CA PHE A 453 0.69 -17.15 17.91
C PHE A 453 1.62 -16.74 16.76
N TYR A 454 1.37 -15.60 16.12
CA TYR A 454 2.21 -15.07 15.03
C TYR A 454 3.59 -14.60 15.53
N ASN A 455 3.68 -14.13 16.78
CA ASN A 455 4.91 -13.63 17.37
C ASN A 455 5.42 -14.54 18.51
N LEU A 456 5.08 -15.83 18.48
CA LEU A 456 5.22 -16.75 19.62
C LEU A 456 6.62 -16.73 20.24
N PHE A 457 7.64 -16.91 19.42
CA PHE A 457 9.03 -16.97 19.88
C PHE A 457 9.54 -15.61 20.36
N THR A 458 9.12 -14.51 19.72
CA THR A 458 9.48 -13.16 20.14
C THR A 458 8.90 -12.86 21.52
N VAL A 459 7.62 -13.17 21.75
CA VAL A 459 6.99 -12.95 23.06
C VAL A 459 7.59 -13.89 24.13
N LEU A 460 7.86 -15.15 23.79
CA LEU A 460 8.53 -16.10 24.70
C LEU A 460 9.93 -15.65 25.12
N SER A 461 10.63 -14.88 24.27
CA SER A 461 11.92 -14.28 24.62
C SER A 461 11.83 -13.18 25.69
N LEU A 462 10.60 -12.74 26.03
CA LEU A 462 10.30 -11.68 27.00
C LEU A 462 9.44 -12.22 28.17
N PRO A 463 10.06 -12.80 29.22
CA PRO A 463 9.32 -13.45 30.31
C PRO A 463 8.31 -12.54 31.02
N THR A 464 8.63 -11.26 31.18
CA THR A 464 7.73 -10.26 31.77
C THR A 464 6.44 -10.10 30.95
N GLU A 465 6.55 -10.11 29.63
CA GLU A 465 5.40 -9.93 28.74
C GLU A 465 4.54 -11.20 28.70
N VAL A 466 5.13 -12.41 28.79
CA VAL A 466 4.38 -13.67 28.96
C VAL A 466 3.50 -13.62 30.21
N LEU A 467 4.04 -13.14 31.34
CA LEU A 467 3.28 -12.98 32.58
C LEU A 467 2.18 -11.93 32.45
N ARG A 468 2.41 -10.83 31.73
CA ARG A 468 1.37 -9.82 31.43
C ARG A 468 0.22 -10.42 30.61
N VAL A 469 0.53 -11.21 29.59
CA VAL A 469 -0.47 -11.92 28.78
C VAL A 469 -1.28 -12.88 29.65
N GLN A 470 -0.62 -13.69 30.48
CA GLN A 470 -1.30 -14.61 31.42
C GLN A 470 -2.24 -13.84 32.36
N LYS A 471 -1.74 -12.75 32.96
CA LYS A 471 -2.54 -11.91 33.87
C LYS A 471 -3.76 -11.31 33.16
N LEU A 472 -3.60 -10.81 31.94
CA LEU A 472 -4.68 -10.23 31.15
C LEU A 472 -5.79 -11.25 30.85
N VAL A 473 -5.42 -12.47 30.42
CA VAL A 473 -6.38 -13.55 30.15
C VAL A 473 -7.09 -13.98 31.44
N MET A 474 -6.36 -14.12 32.54
CA MET A 474 -6.94 -14.50 33.84
C MET A 474 -7.92 -13.45 34.38
N GLN A 475 -7.67 -12.16 34.13
CA GLN A 475 -8.62 -11.10 34.46
C GLN A 475 -9.91 -11.20 33.63
N LEU A 476 -9.79 -11.44 32.33
CA LEU A 476 -10.94 -11.58 31.41
C LEU A 476 -11.71 -12.89 31.61
N LEU A 477 -11.09 -13.92 32.21
CA LEU A 477 -11.77 -15.13 32.67
C LEU A 477 -12.81 -14.84 33.76
N LEU A 478 -12.64 -13.73 34.49
CA LEU A 478 -13.55 -13.27 35.54
C LEU A 478 -14.46 -12.12 35.08
N ASP A 479 -14.55 -11.87 33.77
CA ASP A 479 -15.41 -10.81 33.20
C ASP A 479 -16.87 -11.01 33.58
N GLU A 480 -17.65 -9.93 33.56
CA GLU A 480 -19.09 -9.97 33.89
C GLU A 480 -19.89 -10.65 32.77
N GLN A 481 -19.45 -10.48 31.52
CA GLN A 481 -20.12 -11.00 30.32
C GLN A 481 -19.71 -12.44 30.02
N LEU A 482 -20.69 -13.31 29.74
CA LEU A 482 -20.45 -14.75 29.50
C LEU A 482 -19.57 -15.01 28.27
N GLU A 483 -19.84 -14.31 27.18
CA GLU A 483 -19.16 -14.44 25.89
C GLU A 483 -17.68 -14.07 26.00
N VAL A 484 -17.35 -13.05 26.79
CA VAL A 484 -15.97 -12.65 27.06
C VAL A 484 -15.26 -13.76 27.84
N ARG A 485 -15.90 -14.29 28.89
CA ARG A 485 -15.32 -15.36 29.68
C ARG A 485 -15.11 -16.66 28.87
N ASP A 486 -16.05 -17.03 28.00
CA ASP A 486 -15.92 -18.22 27.14
C ASP A 486 -14.78 -18.09 26.12
N MET A 487 -14.62 -16.89 25.54
CA MET A 487 -13.46 -16.59 24.71
C MET A 487 -12.16 -16.57 25.50
N ALA A 488 -12.17 -16.14 26.77
CA ALA A 488 -11.00 -16.17 27.63
C ALA A 488 -10.59 -17.61 27.95
N CYS A 489 -11.54 -18.50 28.20
CA CYS A 489 -11.31 -19.94 28.32
C CYS A 489 -10.66 -20.51 27.05
N THR A 490 -11.22 -20.20 25.88
CA THR A 490 -10.69 -20.65 24.59
C THR A 490 -9.24 -20.16 24.39
N THR A 491 -8.99 -18.90 24.72
CA THR A 491 -7.66 -18.27 24.65
C THR A 491 -6.67 -18.99 25.59
N LEU A 492 -7.03 -19.15 26.87
CA LEU A 492 -6.19 -19.82 27.85
C LEU A 492 -5.85 -21.25 27.43
N SER A 493 -6.84 -22.00 26.95
CA SER A 493 -6.65 -23.36 26.44
C SER A 493 -5.62 -23.41 25.31
N GLY A 494 -5.74 -22.50 24.33
CA GLY A 494 -4.78 -22.39 23.23
C GLY A 494 -3.36 -22.05 23.69
N LEU A 495 -3.22 -21.11 24.64
CA LEU A 495 -1.92 -20.70 25.19
C LEU A 495 -1.25 -21.80 26.03
N LEU A 496 -2.03 -22.61 26.75
CA LEU A 496 -1.52 -23.80 27.45
C LEU A 496 -1.09 -24.89 26.45
N GLN A 497 -1.90 -25.11 25.40
CA GLN A 497 -1.64 -26.15 24.40
C GLN A 497 -0.34 -25.90 23.63
N CYS A 498 -0.07 -24.64 23.24
CA CYS A 498 1.17 -24.28 22.57
C CYS A 498 2.36 -24.07 23.52
N GLN A 499 2.20 -24.40 24.81
CA GLN A 499 3.23 -24.20 25.85
C GLN A 499 3.71 -22.75 25.97
N PHE A 500 2.87 -21.79 25.57
CA PHE A 500 3.15 -20.37 25.77
C PHE A 500 3.04 -20.00 27.24
N ILE A 501 2.00 -20.50 27.92
CA ILE A 501 1.89 -20.45 29.38
C ILE A 501 2.14 -21.87 29.91
N PRO A 502 3.16 -22.08 30.76
CA PRO A 502 3.35 -23.37 31.40
C PRO A 502 2.25 -23.60 32.45
N LEU A 503 1.73 -24.84 32.53
CA LEU A 503 0.77 -25.23 33.56
C LEU A 503 1.49 -25.56 34.88
N ASP A 504 1.99 -24.53 35.56
CA ASP A 504 2.68 -24.67 36.84
C ASP A 504 1.72 -24.86 38.03
N SER A 505 2.26 -25.22 39.20
CA SER A 505 1.48 -25.45 40.42
C SER A 505 0.74 -24.20 40.90
N SER A 506 1.30 -23.01 40.61
CA SER A 506 0.69 -21.72 40.95
C SER A 506 -0.61 -21.51 40.18
N LEU A 507 -0.56 -21.64 38.86
CA LEU A 507 -1.72 -21.50 37.98
C LEU A 507 -2.77 -22.58 38.25
N GLN A 508 -2.34 -23.83 38.50
CA GLN A 508 -3.25 -24.91 38.89
C GLN A 508 -4.01 -24.57 40.19
N THR A 509 -3.29 -24.09 41.21
CA THR A 509 -3.90 -23.70 42.50
C THR A 509 -4.89 -22.55 42.30
N GLN A 510 -4.54 -21.57 41.46
CA GLN A 510 -5.39 -20.44 41.15
C GLN A 510 -6.69 -20.87 40.45
N LEU A 511 -6.60 -21.75 39.44
CA LEU A 511 -7.76 -22.30 38.74
C LEU A 511 -8.62 -23.20 39.64
N GLN A 512 -8.01 -24.02 40.49
CA GLN A 512 -8.72 -24.84 41.47
C GLN A 512 -9.48 -23.98 42.48
N THR A 513 -8.87 -22.90 42.97
CA THR A 513 -9.52 -21.96 43.89
C THR A 513 -10.76 -21.34 43.24
N LEU A 514 -10.66 -20.95 41.96
CA LEU A 514 -11.81 -20.44 41.19
C LEU A 514 -12.90 -21.52 41.01
N SER A 515 -12.55 -22.80 40.91
CA SER A 515 -13.52 -23.92 40.82
C SER A 515 -14.26 -24.21 42.12
N GLN A 516 -13.74 -23.73 43.25
CA GLN A 516 -14.34 -23.90 44.56
C GLN A 516 -15.23 -22.71 44.96
N THR A 517 -15.37 -21.69 44.10
CA THR A 517 -16.23 -20.53 44.36
C THR A 517 -17.69 -20.98 44.57
N CYS A 518 -18.25 -20.69 45.74
CA CYS A 518 -19.60 -21.11 46.11
C CYS A 518 -20.65 -20.46 45.20
N VAL A 519 -21.57 -21.29 44.72
CA VAL A 519 -22.78 -20.84 44.04
C VAL A 519 -23.68 -20.13 45.05
N PRO A 520 -24.08 -18.88 44.85
CA PRO A 520 -25.01 -18.20 45.75
C PRO A 520 -26.36 -18.93 45.71
N LYS A 521 -26.94 -19.12 46.89
CA LYS A 521 -28.28 -19.71 47.04
C LYS A 521 -29.27 -18.89 46.21
N ALA A 522 -30.12 -19.57 45.44
CA ALA A 522 -31.19 -18.91 44.67
C ALA A 522 -32.00 -18.00 45.61
N ARG A 523 -32.10 -16.71 45.27
CA ARG A 523 -32.97 -15.79 46.01
C ARG A 523 -34.41 -16.21 45.72
N GLY A 524 -35.12 -16.66 46.76
CA GLY A 524 -36.55 -16.95 46.69
C GLY A 524 -37.35 -15.72 46.30
N GLU A 525 -38.48 -15.97 45.64
CA GLU A 525 -39.41 -15.04 45.02
C GLU A 525 -39.64 -13.73 45.79
N LEU A 526 -39.14 -12.62 45.23
CA LEU A 526 -39.66 -11.24 45.33
C LEU A 526 -38.81 -10.38 44.39
N ALA A 527 -39.00 -10.57 43.09
CA ALA A 527 -38.42 -9.71 42.07
C ALA A 527 -39.33 -8.49 41.85
N SER A 528 -39.26 -7.51 42.75
CA SER A 528 -39.68 -6.14 42.46
C SER A 528 -38.43 -5.32 42.10
N THR A 529 -38.42 -4.88 40.83
CA THR A 529 -37.59 -3.81 40.27
C THR A 529 -36.06 -3.93 40.39
N GLY A 530 -35.44 -4.37 39.29
CA GLY A 530 -34.07 -3.99 38.93
C GLY A 530 -32.96 -4.93 39.39
N THR A 531 -32.63 -5.95 38.59
CA THR A 531 -31.26 -6.49 38.45
C THR A 531 -31.22 -7.57 37.35
N CYS A 532 -30.85 -7.19 36.13
CA CYS A 532 -30.51 -8.13 35.05
C CYS A 532 -29.02 -8.52 35.10
N PHE A 533 -28.54 -8.99 36.26
CA PHE A 533 -27.18 -9.52 36.39
C PHE A 533 -27.24 -10.96 36.91
N SER A 534 -27.07 -11.93 35.98
CA SER A 534 -26.85 -13.33 36.33
C SER A 534 -25.63 -13.45 37.24
N SER A 535 -25.73 -14.20 38.33
CA SER A 535 -24.77 -14.16 39.43
C SER A 535 -23.36 -14.59 39.00
N ARG A 536 -22.38 -13.68 39.11
CA ARG A 536 -20.96 -13.87 38.71
C ARG A 536 -20.37 -15.19 39.22
N HIS A 537 -20.69 -15.56 40.47
CA HIS A 537 -20.18 -16.75 41.14
C HIS A 537 -20.60 -18.09 40.51
N PHE A 538 -21.78 -18.17 39.89
CA PHE A 538 -22.25 -19.43 39.27
C PHE A 538 -21.43 -19.76 38.01
N HIS A 539 -21.04 -18.73 37.27
CA HIS A 539 -20.32 -18.87 36.01
C HIS A 539 -18.82 -19.09 36.21
N THR A 540 -18.20 -18.44 37.20
CA THR A 540 -16.79 -18.67 37.59
C THR A 540 -16.52 -20.14 37.94
N ARG A 541 -17.49 -20.79 38.60
CA ARG A 541 -17.42 -22.22 38.96
C ARG A 541 -17.54 -23.16 37.76
N ARG A 542 -18.46 -22.87 36.83
CA ARG A 542 -18.71 -23.72 35.65
C ARG A 542 -17.51 -23.73 34.68
N GLN A 543 -16.86 -22.59 34.50
CA GLN A 543 -15.77 -22.44 33.52
C GLN A 543 -14.45 -23.07 33.97
N SER A 544 -14.11 -22.96 35.25
CA SER A 544 -12.96 -23.67 35.83
C SER A 544 -13.14 -25.19 35.80
N GLN A 545 -14.37 -25.69 36.00
CA GLN A 545 -14.70 -27.12 35.91
C GLN A 545 -14.68 -27.69 34.48
N GLN A 546 -14.84 -26.86 33.44
CA GLN A 546 -14.89 -27.33 32.04
C GLN A 546 -13.50 -27.72 31.48
N TYR A 547 -12.41 -27.21 32.07
CA TYR A 547 -11.05 -27.40 31.53
C TYR A 547 -10.09 -28.17 32.45
N LEU A 548 -10.41 -28.31 33.74
CA LEU A 548 -9.72 -29.28 34.62
C LEU A 548 -9.71 -30.74 34.08
N PRO A 549 -10.75 -31.23 33.37
CA PRO A 549 -10.78 -32.61 32.87
C PRO A 549 -9.90 -32.89 31.64
N TYR A 550 -9.38 -31.87 30.95
CA TYR A 550 -8.62 -32.06 29.70
C TYR A 550 -7.10 -32.24 29.88
N TYR A 551 -6.59 -32.11 31.12
CA TYR A 551 -5.16 -32.22 31.43
C TYR A 551 -4.72 -33.36 32.38
N PRO A 552 -5.52 -34.36 32.82
CA PRO A 552 -5.04 -35.35 33.79
C PRO A 552 -4.21 -36.50 33.18
N SER A 553 -3.57 -36.35 32.01
CA SER A 553 -2.65 -37.37 31.47
C SER A 553 -1.69 -36.86 30.39
N LEU A 554 -0.76 -35.97 30.75
CA LEU A 554 0.48 -35.75 29.97
C LEU A 554 1.67 -36.48 30.60
N SER A 555 1.43 -37.71 31.04
CA SER A 555 2.46 -38.72 31.18
C SER A 555 2.19 -39.79 30.13
N GLN A 556 3.16 -40.04 29.26
CA GLN A 556 3.16 -40.95 28.11
C GLN A 556 2.70 -40.33 26.78
N GLY A 557 3.65 -40.31 25.84
CA GLY A 557 3.55 -39.63 24.57
C GLY A 557 2.52 -40.21 23.62
N ASN A 558 1.82 -39.32 22.92
CA ASN A 558 1.46 -39.45 21.51
C ASN A 558 0.73 -38.18 21.06
N CYS A 559 1.48 -37.24 20.47
CA CYS A 559 0.91 -36.10 19.76
C CYS A 559 0.17 -36.58 18.51
N LYS A 560 -1.16 -36.45 18.47
CA LYS A 560 -1.92 -36.45 17.22
C LYS A 560 -2.63 -35.11 17.04
N LEU A 561 -1.98 -34.21 16.30
CA LEU A 561 -2.60 -33.10 15.58
C LEU A 561 -3.70 -33.64 14.66
N ARG A 562 -4.98 -33.64 15.05
CA ARG A 562 -6.09 -33.89 14.10
C ARG A 562 -7.39 -33.11 14.31
N HIS A 563 -7.50 -32.19 15.26
CA HIS A 563 -8.78 -31.51 15.54
C HIS A 563 -8.84 -30.01 15.18
N PHE A 564 -7.85 -29.46 14.46
CA PHE A 564 -7.82 -28.04 14.09
C PHE A 564 -8.23 -27.70 12.64
N GLN A 565 -8.66 -28.69 11.83
CA GLN A 565 -9.09 -28.45 10.45
C GLN A 565 -10.58 -28.07 10.30
N ALA A 566 -11.41 -28.20 11.33
CA ALA A 566 -12.86 -28.08 11.18
C ALA A 566 -13.46 -26.70 11.51
N TYR A 567 -12.72 -25.79 12.18
CA TYR A 567 -13.23 -24.47 12.58
C TYR A 567 -12.63 -23.29 11.80
N PHE A 568 -11.74 -23.56 10.84
CA PHE A 568 -11.24 -22.58 9.87
C PHE A 568 -11.56 -23.06 8.43
N HIS A 569 -12.84 -23.11 8.09
CA HIS A 569 -13.27 -23.05 6.69
C HIS A 569 -13.72 -21.62 6.38
N PHE A 570 -12.74 -20.77 6.09
CA PHE A 570 -12.96 -19.68 5.14
C PHE A 570 -12.50 -20.19 3.78
N PRO A 571 -13.31 -20.04 2.71
CA PRO A 571 -12.92 -20.48 1.39
C PRO A 571 -11.73 -19.65 0.91
N ILE A 572 -10.53 -20.24 0.97
CA ILE A 572 -9.38 -19.82 0.18
C ILE A 572 -9.64 -20.32 -1.25
N SER A 573 -10.64 -19.75 -1.90
CA SER A 573 -10.96 -20.03 -3.30
C SER A 573 -11.81 -18.91 -3.88
N THR A 574 -11.21 -17.73 -4.00
CA THR A 574 -11.46 -16.66 -5.01
C THR A 574 -10.72 -15.36 -4.65
N LEU A 575 -9.51 -15.43 -4.10
CA LEU A 575 -8.53 -14.35 -4.32
C LEU A 575 -7.76 -14.73 -5.57
N SER A 576 -8.31 -14.34 -6.73
CA SER A 576 -7.53 -14.27 -7.96
C SER A 576 -6.29 -13.41 -7.68
N PRO A 577 -5.07 -13.87 -7.97
CA PRO A 577 -3.88 -13.05 -7.89
C PRO A 577 -3.84 -12.13 -9.12
N HIS A 578 -4.73 -11.13 -9.16
CA HIS A 578 -4.49 -9.91 -9.93
C HIS A 578 -3.91 -8.86 -8.97
N SER A 579 -2.73 -9.17 -8.46
CA SER A 579 -1.76 -8.17 -8.00
C SER A 579 -0.49 -8.48 -8.78
N PRO A 580 0.06 -7.54 -9.56
CA PRO A 580 1.31 -7.78 -10.25
C PRO A 580 2.37 -8.04 -9.20
N SER A 581 2.89 -9.27 -9.20
CA SER A 581 4.13 -9.59 -8.53
C SER A 581 5.21 -8.68 -9.13
N PHE A 582 5.65 -7.69 -8.35
CA PHE A 582 6.88 -6.95 -8.63
C PHE A 582 8.05 -7.93 -8.45
N ASN A 583 8.28 -8.70 -9.49
CA ASN A 583 9.42 -9.57 -9.62
C ASN A 583 10.63 -8.67 -9.89
N VAL A 584 11.31 -8.27 -8.82
CA VAL A 584 12.64 -7.64 -8.90
C VAL A 584 13.63 -8.72 -9.34
N LYS A 585 13.54 -9.13 -10.61
CA LYS A 585 14.66 -9.76 -11.29
C LYS A 585 15.53 -8.64 -11.82
N SER A 586 16.53 -8.29 -11.01
CA SER A 586 17.75 -7.64 -11.45
C SER A 586 18.28 -8.38 -12.68
N SER A 587 18.10 -7.78 -13.86
CA SER A 587 18.80 -8.22 -15.08
C SER A 587 20.25 -7.74 -14.98
N ASN A 588 21.01 -8.40 -14.11
CA ASN A 588 22.46 -8.38 -14.09
C ASN A 588 22.91 -9.80 -14.45
N GLU A 589 22.94 -10.11 -15.74
CA GLU A 589 23.88 -11.08 -16.29
C GLU A 589 24.47 -10.44 -17.54
N ILE A 590 25.78 -10.68 -17.71
CA ILE A 590 26.77 -9.98 -18.53
C ILE A 590 26.40 -9.89 -20.00
#